data_AF-V4AD81-F1
#
_entry.id   AF-V4AD81-F1
#
_cell.length_a   1.000
_cell.length_b   1.000
_cell.length_c   1.000
_cell.angle_alpha   90.00
_cell.angle_beta   90.00
_cell.angle_gamma   90.00
#
_symmetry.space_group_name_H-M   'P 1'
#
loop_
_entity.id
_entity.type
_entity.pdbx_description
1 polymer ?
#
loop_
_entity_poly.entity_id
_entity_poly.type
_entity_poly.pdbx_seq_one_letter_code
_entity_poly.pdbx_strand_id
1 'polypeptide(L)'
;MTLTVWNYDTFIHNQGESKGTICNDFLELLLFGVPSWHLKAFLLHELTEKGLKKLGHSVENSYSNIQKLVVKHLQIVGQSIVYHLDEFRGMSSWYEKFGILGLEQTALQEAVKTAGSFMLKTCELQQVIDGSIKNFEAFFKWLYIAILRLSGEKTPPEFSKMTQHDISFVADFLKDNFTQHTQNGESHHEEDRKEKFRLEKVGQYLKKEDLLIPPDTSSNMWKQFLNANNFQHESKLIYEINKKKSLVQLKDKLEDICNTALTKPANVIGESLHCSCTHHLFTLSREEKARLPIFKQYTDSSTGNLYTVFTADTLPCQYLYIIHHPTNTNKIMEDSGIVGISIGSLSVECPDTTIDSNSANRHCIVLYYQNL
;
A
#
# COMPACT_ATOMS: atom_id res chain seq x y z
N MET A 1 17.39 8.12 2.23
CA MET A 1 18.36 8.60 3.23
C MET A 1 19.68 8.83 2.51
N THR A 2 20.04 10.09 2.27
CA THR A 2 21.24 10.49 1.52
C THR A 2 22.46 10.45 2.43
N LEU A 3 23.30 9.43 2.29
CA LEU A 3 24.59 9.36 2.96
C LEU A 3 25.56 10.33 2.26
N THR A 4 25.54 11.59 2.70
CA THR A 4 26.45 12.67 2.28
C THR A 4 27.92 12.44 2.69
N VAL A 5 28.25 11.25 3.23
CA VAL A 5 29.55 10.91 3.83
C VAL A 5 30.50 10.22 2.83
N TRP A 6 29.97 9.63 1.75
CA TRP A 6 30.78 9.07 0.66
C TRP A 6 31.07 10.15 -0.40
N ASN A 7 31.91 11.13 -0.06
CA ASN A 7 32.24 12.25 -0.94
C ASN A 7 33.61 12.08 -1.61
N TYR A 8 34.03 10.84 -1.88
CA TYR A 8 35.33 10.56 -2.49
C TYR A 8 35.46 11.17 -3.89
N ASP A 9 34.43 11.13 -4.73
CA ASP A 9 34.49 11.77 -6.05
C ASP A 9 34.53 13.28 -5.96
N THR A 10 33.84 13.86 -4.97
CA THR A 10 33.94 15.30 -4.69
C THR A 10 35.37 15.65 -4.25
N PHE A 11 36.03 14.78 -3.48
CA PHE A 11 37.42 14.93 -3.08
C PHE A 11 38.38 14.80 -4.28
N ILE A 12 38.21 13.79 -5.13
CA ILE A 12 39.01 13.59 -6.36
C ILE A 12 38.81 14.73 -7.36
N HIS A 13 37.56 15.16 -7.58
CA HIS A 13 37.23 16.25 -8.48
C HIS A 13 37.76 17.60 -7.97
N ASN A 14 37.80 17.81 -6.66
CA ASN A 14 38.46 18.98 -6.05
C ASN A 14 39.99 18.96 -6.21
N GLN A 15 40.60 17.80 -6.47
CA GLN A 15 42.05 17.65 -6.69
C GLN A 15 42.45 17.61 -8.19
N GLY A 16 41.49 17.66 -9.12
CA GLY A 16 41.76 17.97 -10.53
C GLY A 16 42.18 16.81 -11.44
N GLU A 17 42.05 15.54 -11.01
CA GLU A 17 42.39 14.38 -11.85
C GLU A 17 41.21 13.39 -12.01
N SER A 18 40.92 13.01 -13.25
CA SER A 18 39.87 12.06 -13.64
C SER A 18 40.50 10.89 -14.38
N LYS A 19 41.00 9.87 -13.66
CA LYS A 19 41.48 8.62 -14.32
C LYS A 19 41.14 7.30 -13.62
N GLY A 20 40.57 7.30 -12.41
CA GLY A 20 40.15 6.07 -11.71
C GLY A 20 38.72 6.17 -11.19
N THR A 21 37.96 5.07 -11.26
CA THR A 21 36.68 4.95 -10.54
C THR A 21 36.95 4.56 -9.08
N ILE A 22 36.08 4.94 -8.14
CA ILE A 22 36.15 4.51 -6.74
C ILE A 22 36.35 3.00 -6.62
N CYS A 23 35.63 2.23 -7.45
CA CYS A 23 35.70 0.77 -7.46
C CYS A 23 37.13 0.27 -7.71
N ASN A 24 37.83 0.86 -8.68
CA ASN A 24 39.20 0.45 -9.03
C ASN A 24 40.18 0.72 -7.88
N ASP A 25 40.09 1.89 -7.24
CA ASP A 25 40.98 2.25 -6.13
C ASP A 25 40.77 1.32 -4.91
N PHE A 26 39.52 0.96 -4.59
CA PHE A 26 39.25 0.00 -3.51
C PHE A 26 39.62 -1.43 -3.89
N LEU A 27 39.47 -1.83 -5.16
CA LEU A 27 39.92 -3.14 -5.64
C LEU A 27 41.45 -3.25 -5.62
N GLU A 28 42.16 -2.18 -5.98
CA GLU A 28 43.63 -2.12 -5.89
C GLU A 28 44.10 -2.27 -4.45
N LEU A 29 43.44 -1.57 -3.51
CA LEU A 29 43.67 -1.74 -2.07
C LEU A 29 43.37 -3.17 -1.60
N LEU A 30 42.31 -3.81 -2.12
CA LEU A 30 41.94 -5.18 -1.75
C LEU A 30 42.95 -6.21 -2.26
N LEU A 31 43.43 -6.06 -3.50
CA LEU A 31 44.29 -7.03 -4.18
C LEU A 31 45.77 -6.87 -3.80
N PHE A 32 46.26 -5.63 -3.79
CA PHE A 32 47.69 -5.35 -3.60
C PHE A 32 48.03 -4.83 -2.21
N GLY A 33 47.03 -4.43 -1.41
CA GLY A 33 47.24 -3.86 -0.08
C GLY A 33 47.86 -2.47 -0.10
N VAL A 34 48.02 -1.86 -1.28
CA VAL A 34 48.58 -0.53 -1.47
C VAL A 34 47.45 0.39 -1.94
N PRO A 35 47.04 1.40 -1.15
CA PRO A 35 46.05 2.38 -1.60
C PRO A 35 46.71 3.40 -2.54
N SER A 36 45.91 3.96 -3.45
CA SER A 36 46.27 5.19 -4.14
C SER A 36 46.53 6.31 -3.13
N TRP A 37 47.36 7.31 -3.50
CA TRP A 37 47.66 8.46 -2.64
C TRP A 37 46.38 9.15 -2.17
N HIS A 38 45.43 9.36 -3.08
CA HIS A 38 44.14 10.01 -2.80
C HIS A 38 43.27 9.18 -1.85
N LEU A 39 43.19 7.85 -2.08
CA LEU A 39 42.45 6.95 -1.20
C LEU A 39 43.05 6.92 0.20
N LYS A 40 44.38 6.93 0.31
CA LYS A 40 45.07 6.99 1.60
C LYS A 40 44.76 8.30 2.35
N ALA A 41 44.84 9.44 1.66
CA ALA A 41 44.54 10.74 2.26
C ALA A 41 43.07 10.82 2.73
N PHE A 42 42.13 10.35 1.90
CA PHE A 42 40.72 10.29 2.25
C PHE A 42 40.43 9.39 3.46
N LEU A 43 40.99 8.18 3.48
CA LEU A 43 40.76 7.21 4.56
C LEU A 43 41.29 7.72 5.90
N LEU A 44 42.46 8.38 5.91
CA LEU A 44 43.12 8.83 7.13
C LEU A 44 42.61 10.20 7.63
N HIS A 45 42.30 11.14 6.73
CA HIS A 45 41.99 12.52 7.10
C HIS A 45 40.50 12.87 7.04
N GLU A 46 39.75 12.34 6.08
CA GLU A 46 38.33 12.69 5.88
C GLU A 46 37.41 11.67 6.56
N LEU A 47 37.56 10.38 6.22
CA LEU A 47 36.69 9.34 6.77
C LEU A 47 37.03 9.09 8.25
N THR A 48 38.31 8.91 8.56
CA THR A 48 38.83 8.58 9.91
C THR A 48 38.21 7.29 10.50
N GLU A 49 38.81 6.77 11.56
CA GLU A 49 38.23 5.63 12.28
C GLU A 49 36.85 5.95 12.88
N LYS A 50 36.69 7.17 13.42
CA LYS A 50 35.45 7.64 14.05
C LYS A 50 34.33 7.84 13.04
N GLY A 51 34.64 8.43 11.88
CA GLY A 51 33.66 8.63 10.82
C GLY A 51 33.26 7.30 10.18
N LEU A 52 34.19 6.36 10.01
CA LEU A 52 33.88 5.00 9.58
C LEU A 52 32.90 4.34 10.56
N LYS A 53 33.19 4.30 11.87
CA LYS A 53 32.27 3.74 12.91
C LYS A 53 30.87 4.36 12.87
N LYS A 54 30.77 5.68 12.73
CA LYS A 54 29.48 6.39 12.63
C LYS A 54 28.70 6.01 11.36
N LEU A 55 29.39 5.90 10.22
CA LEU A 55 28.81 5.48 8.95
C LEU A 55 28.32 4.03 9.02
N GLY A 56 29.13 3.13 9.59
CA GLY A 56 28.79 1.73 9.84
C GLY A 56 27.46 1.60 10.57
N HIS A 57 27.38 2.24 11.73
CA HIS A 57 26.18 2.22 12.57
C HIS A 57 24.95 2.83 11.86
N SER A 58 25.13 3.91 11.10
CA SER A 58 24.04 4.55 10.35
C SER A 58 23.46 3.63 9.26
N VAL A 59 24.32 2.92 8.52
CA VAL A 59 23.90 2.01 7.45
C VAL A 59 23.26 0.75 8.04
N GLU A 60 23.86 0.17 9.09
CA GLU A 60 23.33 -0.98 9.81
C GLU A 60 21.93 -0.71 10.36
N ASN A 61 21.74 0.43 11.04
CA ASN A 61 20.43 0.86 11.53
C ASN A 61 19.41 1.01 10.38
N SER A 62 19.83 1.52 9.23
CA SER A 62 18.96 1.66 8.06
C SER A 62 18.49 0.31 7.53
N TYR A 63 19.41 -0.64 7.35
CA TYR A 63 19.06 -2.00 6.93
C TYR A 63 18.21 -2.73 7.96
N SER A 64 18.53 -2.63 9.26
CA SER A 64 17.73 -3.24 10.34
C SER A 64 16.30 -2.70 10.36
N ASN A 65 16.11 -1.39 10.16
CA ASN A 65 14.79 -0.78 10.10
C ASN A 65 14.01 -1.23 8.86
N ILE A 66 14.63 -1.27 7.68
CA ILE A 66 13.99 -1.76 6.45
C ILE A 66 13.60 -3.23 6.60
N GLN A 67 14.51 -4.08 7.12
CA GLN A 67 14.26 -5.49 7.36
C GLN A 67 13.09 -5.69 8.32
N LYS A 68 13.05 -4.95 9.44
CA LYS A 68 11.92 -4.97 10.38
C LYS A 68 10.60 -4.60 9.69
N LEU A 69 10.60 -3.57 8.83
CA LEU A 69 9.41 -3.17 8.08
C LEU A 69 8.92 -4.29 7.14
N VAL A 70 9.83 -4.92 6.41
CA VAL A 70 9.50 -6.03 5.50
C VAL A 70 8.95 -7.23 6.25
N VAL A 71 9.63 -7.69 7.31
CA VAL A 71 9.24 -8.92 8.02
C VAL A 71 8.01 -8.71 8.91
N LYS A 72 7.97 -7.62 9.69
CA LYS A 72 6.90 -7.42 10.69
C LYS A 72 5.63 -6.80 10.13
N HIS A 73 5.70 -6.11 9.00
CA HIS A 73 4.52 -5.45 8.44
C HIS A 73 4.17 -6.02 7.07
N LEU A 74 5.10 -5.95 6.12
CA LEU A 74 4.79 -6.29 4.73
C LEU A 74 4.44 -7.78 4.55
N GLN A 75 5.19 -8.68 5.17
CA GLN A 75 4.90 -10.12 5.10
C GLN A 75 3.60 -10.50 5.82
N ILE A 76 3.37 -9.93 7.01
CA ILE A 76 2.15 -10.23 7.78
C ILE A 76 0.91 -9.77 7.01
N VAL A 77 0.95 -8.55 6.44
CA VAL A 77 -0.14 -8.03 5.61
C VAL A 77 -0.30 -8.88 4.35
N GLY A 78 0.79 -9.25 3.68
CA GLY A 78 0.75 -10.14 2.51
C GLY A 78 0.08 -11.48 2.80
N GLN A 79 0.40 -12.11 3.94
CA GLN A 79 -0.23 -13.36 4.39
C GLN A 79 -1.72 -13.17 4.68
N SER A 80 -2.10 -12.09 5.36
CA SER A 80 -3.49 -11.78 5.67
C SER A 80 -4.32 -11.52 4.41
N ILE A 81 -3.77 -10.80 3.42
CA ILE A 81 -4.41 -10.59 2.12
C ILE A 81 -4.65 -11.93 1.42
N VAL A 82 -3.62 -12.79 1.33
CA VAL A 82 -3.77 -14.12 0.73
C VAL A 82 -4.84 -14.92 1.45
N TYR A 83 -4.82 -14.96 2.79
CA TYR A 83 -5.78 -15.68 3.61
C TYR A 83 -7.23 -15.24 3.33
N HIS A 84 -7.53 -13.95 3.42
CA HIS A 84 -8.90 -13.45 3.22
C HIS A 84 -9.37 -13.59 1.77
N LEU A 85 -8.49 -13.40 0.78
CA LEU A 85 -8.83 -13.66 -0.61
C LEU A 85 -9.13 -15.15 -0.86
N ASP A 86 -8.44 -16.06 -0.14
CA ASP A 86 -8.72 -17.49 -0.18
C ASP A 86 -10.09 -17.82 0.43
N GLU A 87 -10.48 -17.17 1.52
CA GLU A 87 -11.83 -17.28 2.10
C GLU A 87 -12.89 -16.81 1.10
N PHE A 88 -12.70 -15.65 0.45
CA PHE A 88 -13.60 -15.17 -0.59
C PHE A 88 -13.68 -16.14 -1.77
N ARG A 89 -12.54 -16.70 -2.20
CA ARG A 89 -12.51 -17.74 -3.23
C ARG A 89 -13.33 -18.97 -2.79
N GLY A 90 -13.21 -19.38 -1.53
CA GLY A 90 -14.02 -20.43 -0.93
C GLY A 90 -15.52 -20.12 -1.00
N MET A 91 -15.92 -18.91 -0.58
CA MET A 91 -17.31 -18.44 -0.67
C MET A 91 -17.83 -18.42 -2.11
N SER A 92 -17.03 -17.96 -3.07
CA SER A 92 -17.41 -17.93 -4.49
C SER A 92 -17.64 -19.33 -5.09
N SER A 93 -17.09 -20.38 -4.46
CA SER A 93 -17.34 -21.76 -4.88
C SER A 93 -18.76 -22.22 -4.54
N TRP A 94 -19.46 -21.55 -3.61
CA TRP A 94 -20.88 -21.75 -3.34
C TRP A 94 -21.71 -20.77 -4.17
N TYR A 95 -21.84 -21.10 -5.45
CA TYR A 95 -22.49 -20.24 -6.45
C TYR A 95 -23.94 -19.86 -6.09
N GLU A 96 -24.73 -20.78 -5.53
CA GLU A 96 -26.13 -20.53 -5.19
C GLU A 96 -26.32 -19.39 -4.17
N LYS A 97 -25.37 -19.22 -3.24
CA LYS A 97 -25.46 -18.22 -2.17
C LYS A 97 -24.71 -16.94 -2.52
N PHE A 98 -23.54 -17.07 -3.15
CA PHE A 98 -22.60 -15.96 -3.33
C PHE A 98 -22.40 -15.57 -4.80
N GLY A 99 -22.65 -16.49 -5.74
CA GLY A 99 -22.60 -16.21 -7.17
C GLY A 99 -23.69 -15.21 -7.59
N ILE A 100 -24.90 -15.30 -7.01
CA ILE A 100 -25.98 -14.33 -7.21
C ILE A 100 -25.63 -12.91 -6.73
N LEU A 101 -24.70 -12.78 -5.79
CA LEU A 101 -24.18 -11.50 -5.31
C LEU A 101 -23.06 -10.96 -6.20
N GLY A 102 -22.72 -11.63 -7.30
CA GLY A 102 -21.68 -11.18 -8.22
C GLY A 102 -20.24 -11.58 -7.84
N LEU A 103 -20.04 -12.47 -6.87
CA LEU A 103 -18.71 -13.01 -6.54
C LEU A 103 -18.25 -14.00 -7.62
N GLU A 104 -17.22 -13.62 -8.38
CA GLU A 104 -16.68 -14.42 -9.48
C GLU A 104 -15.45 -15.21 -9.07
N GLN A 105 -15.51 -16.54 -9.22
CA GLN A 105 -14.46 -17.45 -8.78
C GLN A 105 -13.13 -17.25 -9.56
N THR A 106 -13.21 -17.00 -10.86
CA THR A 106 -12.04 -16.75 -11.74
C THR A 106 -11.30 -15.48 -11.35
N ALA A 107 -12.03 -14.39 -11.11
CA ALA A 107 -11.45 -13.12 -10.68
C ALA A 107 -10.78 -13.24 -9.30
N LEU A 108 -11.43 -13.91 -8.35
CA LEU A 108 -10.85 -14.16 -7.02
C LEU A 108 -9.65 -15.10 -7.07
N GLN A 109 -9.67 -16.10 -7.95
CA GLN A 109 -8.52 -16.98 -8.15
C GLN A 109 -7.31 -16.20 -8.69
N GLU A 110 -7.52 -15.29 -9.63
CA GLU A 110 -6.47 -14.40 -10.15
C GLU A 110 -5.95 -13.43 -9.07
N ALA A 111 -6.83 -12.90 -8.23
CA ALA A 111 -6.46 -12.08 -7.08
C ALA A 111 -5.57 -12.84 -6.09
N VAL A 112 -5.95 -14.08 -5.72
CA VAL A 112 -5.12 -14.96 -4.86
C VAL A 112 -3.76 -15.24 -5.51
N LYS A 113 -3.73 -15.54 -6.81
CA LYS A 113 -2.47 -15.82 -7.53
C LYS A 113 -1.55 -14.59 -7.53
N THR A 114 -2.11 -13.40 -7.74
CA THR A 114 -1.37 -12.14 -7.74
C THR A 114 -0.87 -11.80 -6.33
N ALA A 115 -1.68 -12.02 -5.30
CA ALA A 115 -1.28 -11.85 -3.90
C ALA A 115 -0.13 -12.80 -3.52
N GLY A 116 -0.19 -14.06 -3.98
CA GLY A 116 0.90 -15.02 -3.81
C GLY A 116 2.19 -14.58 -4.54
N SER A 117 2.08 -14.04 -5.75
CA SER A 117 3.22 -13.47 -6.49
C SER A 117 3.86 -12.28 -5.76
N PHE A 118 3.03 -11.39 -5.22
CA PHE A 118 3.47 -10.26 -4.40
C PHE A 118 4.20 -10.74 -3.12
N MET A 119 3.68 -11.78 -2.46
CA MET A 119 4.32 -12.37 -1.29
C MET A 119 5.68 -12.99 -1.62
N LEU A 120 5.78 -13.74 -2.74
CA LEU A 120 7.07 -14.26 -3.22
C LEU A 120 8.09 -13.14 -3.48
N LYS A 121 7.64 -12.02 -4.04
CA LYS A 121 8.51 -10.87 -4.26
C LYS A 121 8.97 -10.20 -2.97
N THR A 122 8.11 -10.19 -1.96
CA THR A 122 8.44 -9.71 -0.61
C THR A 122 9.51 -10.61 0.04
N CYS A 123 9.41 -11.93 -0.11
CA CYS A 123 10.44 -12.86 0.35
C CYS A 123 11.76 -12.69 -0.41
N GLU A 124 11.70 -12.45 -1.72
CA GLU A 124 12.88 -12.14 -2.54
C GLU A 124 13.58 -10.86 -2.05
N LEU A 125 12.81 -9.80 -1.77
CA LEU A 125 13.34 -8.56 -1.18
C LEU A 125 14.02 -8.81 0.16
N GLN A 126 13.44 -9.64 1.03
CA GLN A 126 14.07 -10.01 2.30
C GLN A 126 15.43 -10.69 2.08
N GLN A 127 15.52 -11.65 1.15
CA GLN A 127 16.78 -12.32 0.83
C GLN A 127 17.84 -11.35 0.30
N VAL A 128 17.44 -10.38 -0.52
CA VAL A 128 18.34 -9.33 -1.02
C VAL A 128 18.83 -8.43 0.10
N ILE A 129 17.95 -8.07 1.05
CA ILE A 129 18.34 -7.30 2.25
C ILE A 129 19.34 -8.08 3.09
N ASP A 130 19.07 -9.36 3.39
CA ASP A 130 19.93 -10.21 4.20
C ASP A 130 21.31 -10.41 3.55
N GLY A 131 21.36 -10.60 2.23
CA GLY A 131 22.60 -10.66 1.46
C GLY A 131 23.37 -9.33 1.50
N SER A 132 22.67 -8.21 1.35
CA SER A 132 23.28 -6.88 1.36
C SER A 132 23.88 -6.53 2.73
N ILE A 133 23.24 -6.94 3.83
CA ILE A 133 23.77 -6.77 5.20
C ILE A 133 25.09 -7.54 5.36
N LYS A 134 25.15 -8.81 4.94
CA LYS A 134 26.37 -9.63 5.02
C LYS A 134 27.52 -9.03 4.21
N ASN A 135 27.24 -8.62 2.96
CA ASN A 135 28.23 -7.98 2.10
C ASN A 135 28.75 -6.68 2.74
N PHE A 136 27.85 -5.89 3.34
CA PHE A 136 28.19 -4.66 4.03
C PHE A 136 29.05 -4.89 5.28
N GLU A 137 28.70 -5.84 6.15
CA GLU A 137 29.46 -6.19 7.35
C GLU A 137 30.89 -6.64 7.00
N ALA A 138 31.03 -7.47 5.95
CA ALA A 138 32.33 -7.93 5.46
C ALA A 138 33.19 -6.77 4.92
N PHE A 139 32.59 -5.91 4.08
CA PHE A 139 33.25 -4.70 3.57
C PHE A 139 33.70 -3.78 4.69
N PHE A 140 32.82 -3.52 5.67
CA PHE A 140 33.12 -2.61 6.77
C PHE A 140 34.24 -3.14 7.67
N LYS A 141 34.21 -4.44 8.00
CA LYS A 141 35.26 -5.11 8.76
C LYS A 141 36.61 -5.04 8.05
N TRP A 142 36.64 -5.29 6.75
CA TRP A 142 37.85 -5.16 5.93
C TRP A 142 38.39 -3.74 5.93
N LEU A 143 37.53 -2.76 5.64
CA LEU A 143 37.93 -1.38 5.52
C LEU A 143 38.47 -0.84 6.84
N TYR A 144 37.86 -1.21 7.97
CA TYR A 144 38.36 -0.88 9.30
C TYR A 144 39.78 -1.42 9.54
N ILE A 145 40.03 -2.68 9.19
CA ILE A 145 41.37 -3.29 9.29
C ILE A 145 42.38 -2.57 8.38
N ALA A 146 41.96 -2.21 7.16
CA ALA A 146 42.80 -1.50 6.21
C ALA A 146 43.23 -0.12 6.76
N ILE A 147 42.30 0.64 7.34
CA ILE A 147 42.60 1.94 7.96
C ILE A 147 43.58 1.79 9.13
N LEU A 148 43.35 0.83 10.04
CA LEU A 148 44.26 0.60 11.18
C LEU A 148 45.69 0.27 10.72
N ARG A 149 45.82 -0.57 9.69
CA ARG A 149 47.13 -0.91 9.10
C ARG A 149 47.82 0.30 8.48
N LEU A 150 47.07 1.17 7.79
CA LEU A 150 47.59 2.39 7.18
C LEU A 150 48.01 3.45 8.22
N SER A 151 47.33 3.49 9.38
CA SER A 151 47.68 4.36 10.51
C SER A 151 48.86 3.86 11.34
N GLY A 152 49.35 2.64 11.11
CA GLY A 152 50.41 2.03 11.91
C GLY A 152 49.97 1.59 13.31
N GLU A 153 48.66 1.53 13.56
CA GLU A 153 48.10 1.10 14.85
C GLU A 153 48.05 -0.43 14.94
N LYS A 154 48.19 -0.98 16.14
CA LYS A 154 48.11 -2.44 16.35
C LYS A 154 46.69 -2.92 16.07
N THR A 155 46.53 -3.75 15.04
CA THR A 155 45.27 -4.44 14.77
C THR A 155 44.92 -5.36 15.94
N PRO A 156 43.73 -5.26 16.55
CA PRO A 156 43.34 -6.16 17.63
C PRO A 156 43.33 -7.62 17.14
N PRO A 157 43.76 -8.60 17.96
CA PRO A 157 43.86 -10.00 17.57
C PRO A 157 42.51 -10.60 17.11
N GLU A 158 41.39 -10.08 17.58
CA GLU A 158 40.01 -10.45 17.18
C GLU A 158 39.69 -10.13 15.70
N PHE A 159 40.38 -9.16 15.10
CA PHE A 159 40.20 -8.75 13.70
C PHE A 159 41.25 -9.33 12.75
N SER A 160 42.23 -10.09 13.26
CA SER A 160 43.40 -10.54 12.49
C SER A 160 43.12 -11.64 11.45
N LYS A 161 41.93 -12.26 11.49
CA LYS A 161 41.55 -13.35 10.57
C LYS A 161 40.36 -12.92 9.71
N MET A 162 40.65 -12.49 8.49
CA MET A 162 39.68 -12.39 7.42
C MET A 162 39.74 -13.67 6.59
N THR A 163 38.60 -14.33 6.37
CA THR A 163 38.55 -15.58 5.60
C THR A 163 38.50 -15.29 4.10
N GLN A 164 38.81 -16.27 3.26
CA GLN A 164 38.66 -16.15 1.80
C GLN A 164 37.21 -15.83 1.38
N HIS A 165 36.25 -16.34 2.16
CA HIS A 165 34.83 -16.07 1.94
C HIS A 165 34.47 -14.62 2.24
N ASP A 166 35.03 -14.03 3.31
CA ASP A 166 34.83 -12.62 3.61
C ASP A 166 35.42 -11.72 2.51
N ILE A 167 36.56 -12.10 1.94
CA ILE A 167 37.18 -11.39 0.80
C ILE A 167 36.25 -11.42 -0.42
N SER A 168 35.61 -12.56 -0.70
CA SER A 168 34.60 -12.67 -1.76
C SER A 168 33.44 -11.69 -1.52
N PHE A 169 32.93 -11.60 -0.29
CA PHE A 169 31.87 -10.66 0.05
C PHE A 169 32.26 -9.20 -0.10
N VAL A 170 33.51 -8.85 0.20
CA VAL A 170 34.05 -7.50 -0.06
C VAL A 170 34.06 -7.21 -1.56
N ALA A 171 34.53 -8.17 -2.37
CA ALA A 171 34.57 -8.02 -3.82
C ALA A 171 33.15 -7.90 -4.43
N ASP A 172 32.21 -8.71 -3.95
CA ASP A 172 30.80 -8.63 -4.33
C ASP A 172 30.20 -7.28 -3.94
N PHE A 173 30.47 -6.79 -2.73
CA PHE A 173 30.04 -5.47 -2.29
C PHE A 173 30.59 -4.36 -3.19
N LEU A 174 31.88 -4.42 -3.51
CA LEU A 174 32.55 -3.42 -4.37
C LEU A 174 31.94 -3.40 -5.77
N LYS A 175 31.76 -4.59 -6.35
CA LYS A 175 31.10 -4.76 -7.64
C LYS A 175 29.68 -4.19 -7.60
N ASP A 176 28.87 -4.61 -6.63
CA ASP A 176 27.45 -4.30 -6.56
C ASP A 176 27.13 -2.83 -6.28
N ASN A 177 28.00 -2.10 -5.58
CA ASN A 177 27.72 -0.73 -5.14
C ASN A 177 28.56 0.32 -5.87
N PHE A 178 29.67 -0.06 -6.51
CA PHE A 178 30.59 0.90 -7.16
C PHE A 178 30.84 0.62 -8.65
N THR A 179 30.36 -0.49 -9.23
CA THR A 179 30.34 -0.58 -10.71
C THR A 179 29.15 0.20 -11.25
N GLN A 180 29.41 1.25 -12.02
CA GLN A 180 28.36 1.96 -12.75
C GLN A 180 27.66 0.96 -13.69
N HIS A 181 26.37 0.74 -13.52
CA HIS A 181 25.56 0.11 -14.56
C HIS A 181 25.37 1.10 -15.71
N THR A 182 26.39 1.25 -16.55
CA THR A 182 26.34 1.97 -17.82
C THR A 182 25.55 1.15 -18.83
N GLN A 183 24.23 1.02 -18.62
CA GLN A 183 23.30 0.56 -19.65
C GLN A 183 22.00 1.35 -19.53
N ASN A 184 21.96 2.49 -20.21
CA ASN A 184 21.08 2.70 -21.36
C ASN A 184 21.49 4.02 -22.02
N GLY A 185 21.81 3.95 -23.30
CA GLY A 185 21.92 5.14 -24.13
C GLY A 185 20.59 5.89 -24.13
N GLU A 186 20.71 7.20 -24.36
CA GLU A 186 19.63 8.15 -24.63
C GLU A 186 19.00 8.85 -23.41
N SER A 187 19.55 10.05 -23.18
CA SER A 187 18.80 11.32 -23.13
C SER A 187 18.50 11.95 -21.77
N HIS A 188 19.25 13.03 -21.54
CA HIS A 188 18.95 14.28 -20.82
C HIS A 188 19.36 14.43 -19.34
N HIS A 189 20.08 15.54 -19.15
CA HIS A 189 20.60 16.21 -17.94
C HIS A 189 21.92 15.65 -17.36
N GLU A 190 23.01 16.24 -17.85
CA GLU A 190 24.41 16.02 -17.46
C GLU A 190 24.83 16.65 -16.13
N GLU A 191 23.95 17.27 -15.34
CA GLU A 191 24.40 18.06 -14.17
C GLU A 191 24.29 17.35 -12.80
N ASP A 192 23.81 16.11 -12.71
CA ASP A 192 23.52 15.49 -11.40
C ASP A 192 24.03 14.04 -11.21
N ARG A 193 24.96 13.57 -12.05
CA ARG A 193 25.62 12.27 -11.84
C ARG A 193 26.76 12.36 -10.83
N LYS A 194 26.44 12.80 -9.61
CA LYS A 194 27.29 12.49 -8.45
C LYS A 194 27.18 10.99 -8.19
N GLU A 195 28.30 10.30 -8.18
CA GLU A 195 28.48 8.90 -7.77
C GLU A 195 28.07 8.77 -6.29
N LYS A 196 26.76 8.73 -6.08
CA LYS A 196 26.13 8.68 -4.77
C LYS A 196 26.05 7.21 -4.41
N PHE A 197 26.57 6.84 -3.24
CA PHE A 197 26.35 5.51 -2.64
C PHE A 197 24.86 5.17 -2.67
N ARG A 198 24.45 4.31 -3.59
CA ARG A 198 23.06 3.88 -3.76
C ARG A 198 22.99 2.43 -3.30
N LEU A 199 22.07 2.13 -2.38
CA LEU A 199 21.66 0.76 -2.09
C LEU A 199 20.92 0.20 -3.31
N GLU A 200 21.58 0.04 -4.46
CA GLU A 200 20.90 -0.17 -5.74
C GLU A 200 20.10 -1.47 -5.74
N LYS A 201 20.65 -2.53 -5.12
CA LYS A 201 20.00 -3.86 -5.06
C LYS A 201 18.70 -3.87 -4.27
N VAL A 202 18.61 -3.15 -3.15
CA VAL A 202 17.37 -3.03 -2.36
C VAL A 202 16.46 -1.93 -2.95
N GLY A 203 17.06 -0.82 -3.36
CA GLY A 203 16.37 0.35 -3.88
C GLY A 203 15.55 0.08 -5.14
N GLN A 204 16.03 -0.77 -6.04
CA GLN A 204 15.31 -1.14 -7.26
C GLN A 204 13.94 -1.81 -7.00
N TYR A 205 13.75 -2.47 -5.85
CA TYR A 205 12.45 -3.04 -5.49
C TYR A 205 11.45 -1.97 -5.04
N LEU A 206 11.95 -0.85 -4.51
CA LEU A 206 11.15 0.23 -3.94
C LEU A 206 10.86 1.36 -4.94
N LYS A 207 11.42 1.27 -6.15
CA LYS A 207 11.11 2.17 -7.26
C LYS A 207 10.04 1.58 -8.16
N LYS A 208 9.22 2.43 -8.77
CA LYS A 208 8.23 2.01 -9.77
C LYS A 208 8.89 1.86 -11.16
N GLU A 209 9.92 1.03 -11.23
CA GLU A 209 10.74 0.77 -12.41
C GLU A 209 11.05 -0.73 -12.45
N ASP A 210 11.42 -1.24 -13.62
CA ASP A 210 11.89 -2.62 -13.70
C ASP A 210 13.25 -2.79 -13.01
N LEU A 211 13.48 -3.98 -12.45
CA LEU A 211 14.72 -4.38 -11.81
C LEU A 211 15.85 -4.38 -12.82
N LEU A 212 16.86 -3.54 -12.57
CA LEU A 212 18.08 -3.48 -13.37
C LEU A 212 18.96 -4.71 -13.11
N ILE A 213 18.98 -5.18 -11.86
CA ILE A 213 19.82 -6.30 -11.40
C ILE A 213 18.91 -7.33 -10.71
N PRO A 214 18.20 -8.17 -11.47
CA PRO A 214 17.43 -9.24 -10.88
C PRO A 214 18.36 -10.24 -10.16
N PRO A 215 17.92 -10.86 -9.06
CA PRO A 215 18.73 -11.85 -8.36
C PRO A 215 19.01 -13.03 -9.30
N ASP A 216 20.26 -13.52 -9.28
CA ASP A 216 20.61 -14.70 -10.05
C ASP A 216 19.86 -15.91 -9.49
N THR A 217 19.05 -16.50 -10.34
CA THR A 217 18.16 -17.61 -10.00
C THR A 217 18.43 -18.82 -10.87
N SER A 218 19.51 -18.78 -11.64
CA SER A 218 19.97 -19.86 -12.51
C SER A 218 20.31 -21.13 -11.73
N SER A 219 20.82 -21.02 -10.50
CA SER A 219 21.19 -22.15 -9.65
C SER A 219 20.02 -22.83 -8.93
N ASN A 220 18.82 -22.24 -8.97
CA ASN A 220 17.69 -22.74 -8.19
C ASN A 220 17.03 -23.95 -8.89
N MET A 221 17.20 -25.14 -8.30
CA MET A 221 16.66 -26.40 -8.83
C MET A 221 15.15 -26.37 -9.07
N TRP A 222 14.38 -25.72 -8.18
CA TRP A 222 12.92 -25.59 -8.34
C TRP A 222 12.55 -24.75 -9.56
N LYS A 223 13.27 -23.66 -9.80
CA LYS A 223 13.07 -22.81 -10.98
C LYS A 223 13.47 -23.52 -12.27
N GLN A 224 14.55 -24.30 -12.25
CA GLN A 224 14.95 -25.14 -13.38
C GLN A 224 13.86 -26.17 -13.71
N PHE A 225 13.34 -26.86 -12.70
CA PHE A 225 12.25 -27.82 -12.84
C PHE A 225 10.97 -27.17 -13.39
N LEU A 226 10.58 -26.00 -12.89
CA LEU A 226 9.40 -25.29 -13.39
C LEU A 226 9.54 -24.86 -14.85
N ASN A 227 10.70 -24.33 -15.24
CA ASN A 227 10.95 -23.91 -16.63
C ASN A 227 11.01 -25.12 -17.58
N ALA A 228 11.55 -26.25 -17.12
CA ALA A 228 11.66 -27.47 -17.94
C ALA A 228 10.29 -28.09 -18.27
N ASN A 229 9.28 -27.89 -17.42
CA ASN A 229 7.99 -28.54 -17.54
C ASN A 229 6.82 -27.59 -17.89
N ASN A 230 7.06 -26.30 -18.15
CA ASN A 230 6.03 -25.29 -18.46
C ASN A 230 4.85 -25.16 -17.47
N PHE A 231 4.90 -25.80 -16.30
CA PHE A 231 3.81 -25.82 -15.30
C PHE A 231 3.42 -24.45 -14.75
N GLN A 232 4.27 -23.44 -14.91
CA GLN A 232 4.04 -22.11 -14.34
C GLN A 232 2.86 -21.38 -15.00
N HIS A 233 2.57 -21.68 -16.27
CA HIS A 233 1.43 -21.10 -16.99
C HIS A 233 0.16 -21.95 -16.90
N GLU A 234 0.30 -23.26 -16.76
CA GLU A 234 -0.84 -24.19 -16.78
C GLU A 234 -1.42 -24.49 -15.38
N SER A 235 -0.59 -24.41 -14.33
CA SER A 235 -1.04 -24.74 -12.98
C SER A 235 -1.80 -23.58 -12.33
N LYS A 236 -3.02 -23.88 -11.88
CA LYS A 236 -3.85 -22.98 -11.06
C LYS A 236 -3.31 -22.77 -9.63
N LEU A 237 -2.36 -23.60 -9.20
CA LEU A 237 -1.87 -23.64 -7.82
C LEU A 237 -0.50 -22.97 -7.64
N ILE A 238 0.24 -22.76 -8.72
CA ILE A 238 1.59 -22.21 -8.65
C ILE A 238 1.53 -20.70 -8.84
N TYR A 239 2.12 -19.97 -7.91
CA TYR A 239 2.24 -18.51 -8.01
C TYR A 239 3.30 -18.14 -9.06
N GLU A 240 2.99 -17.12 -9.85
CA GLU A 240 3.90 -16.62 -10.87
C GLU A 240 5.09 -15.89 -10.24
N ILE A 241 6.31 -16.26 -10.64
CA ILE A 241 7.53 -15.59 -10.22
C ILE A 241 7.86 -14.47 -11.21
N ASN A 242 7.60 -13.23 -10.79
CA ASN A 242 7.93 -12.04 -11.58
C ASN A 242 9.41 -11.64 -11.40
N LYS A 243 10.26 -11.98 -12.38
CA LYS A 243 11.71 -11.75 -12.31
C LYS A 243 12.10 -10.28 -12.42
N LYS A 244 11.46 -9.52 -13.31
CA LYS A 244 11.87 -8.15 -13.68
C LYS A 244 11.09 -7.05 -12.99
N LYS A 245 9.87 -7.30 -12.52
CA LYS A 245 9.04 -6.24 -11.93
C LYS A 245 9.51 -5.87 -10.53
N SER A 246 9.36 -4.62 -10.13
CA SER A 246 9.58 -4.19 -8.75
C SER A 246 8.43 -4.57 -7.82
N LEU A 247 8.66 -4.42 -6.52
CA LEU A 247 7.62 -4.66 -5.51
C LEU A 247 6.46 -3.67 -5.66
N VAL A 248 6.76 -2.41 -6.00
CA VAL A 248 5.74 -1.35 -6.18
C VAL A 248 4.84 -1.66 -7.37
N GLN A 249 5.39 -2.12 -8.49
CA GLN A 249 4.59 -2.52 -9.66
C GLN A 249 3.68 -3.71 -9.35
N LEU A 250 4.13 -4.68 -8.54
CA LEU A 250 3.29 -5.80 -8.12
C LEU A 250 2.21 -5.40 -7.12
N LYS A 251 2.49 -4.42 -6.25
CA LYS A 251 1.52 -3.83 -5.34
C LYS A 251 0.39 -3.14 -6.12
N ASP A 252 0.73 -2.32 -7.11
CA ASP A 252 -0.28 -1.67 -7.96
C ASP A 252 -1.12 -2.72 -8.72
N LYS A 253 -0.48 -3.74 -9.32
CA LYS A 253 -1.19 -4.84 -9.98
C LYS A 253 -2.14 -5.58 -9.03
N LEU A 254 -1.71 -5.81 -7.79
CA LEU A 254 -2.54 -6.46 -6.77
C LEU A 254 -3.76 -5.61 -6.41
N GLU A 255 -3.58 -4.30 -6.22
CA GLU A 255 -4.68 -3.37 -5.94
C GLU A 255 -5.70 -3.36 -7.09
N ASP A 256 -5.24 -3.26 -8.34
CA ASP A 256 -6.12 -3.25 -9.51
C ASP A 256 -6.96 -4.53 -9.63
N ILE A 257 -6.34 -5.69 -9.45
CA ILE A 257 -7.02 -6.99 -9.53
C ILE A 257 -7.98 -7.17 -8.37
N CYS A 258 -7.59 -6.80 -7.15
CA CYS A 258 -8.48 -6.84 -5.98
C CYS A 258 -9.69 -5.92 -6.17
N ASN A 259 -9.48 -4.69 -6.65
CA ASN A 259 -10.56 -3.75 -6.93
C ASN A 259 -11.51 -4.32 -7.99
N THR A 260 -10.99 -4.91 -9.05
CA THR A 260 -11.80 -5.53 -10.11
C THR A 260 -12.64 -6.68 -9.54
N ALA A 261 -12.04 -7.57 -8.73
CA ALA A 261 -12.73 -8.71 -8.14
C ALA A 261 -13.82 -8.30 -7.13
N LEU A 262 -13.61 -7.21 -6.38
CA LEU A 262 -14.48 -6.78 -5.27
C LEU A 262 -15.51 -5.70 -5.67
N THR A 263 -15.39 -5.07 -6.83
CA THR A 263 -16.37 -4.06 -7.31
C THR A 263 -17.62 -4.70 -7.90
N LYS A 264 -17.48 -5.90 -8.50
CA LYS A 264 -18.59 -6.59 -9.17
C LYS A 264 -19.81 -6.82 -8.27
N PRO A 265 -19.67 -7.21 -6.98
CA PRO A 265 -20.81 -7.32 -6.08
C PRO A 265 -21.58 -6.03 -5.88
N ALA A 266 -20.90 -4.87 -5.80
CA ALA A 266 -21.58 -3.59 -5.65
C ALA A 266 -22.46 -3.27 -6.87
N ASN A 267 -22.00 -3.60 -8.07
CA ASN A 267 -22.77 -3.40 -9.30
C ASN A 267 -23.99 -4.33 -9.36
N VAL A 268 -23.80 -5.62 -9.07
CA VAL A 268 -24.90 -6.61 -9.09
C VAL A 268 -25.97 -6.30 -8.03
N ILE A 269 -25.54 -5.93 -6.82
CA ILE A 269 -26.47 -5.48 -5.76
C ILE A 269 -27.16 -4.18 -6.18
N GLY A 270 -26.43 -3.22 -6.75
CA GLY A 270 -26.99 -1.96 -7.23
C GLY A 270 -28.05 -2.16 -8.32
N GLU A 271 -27.79 -3.04 -9.29
CA GLU A 271 -28.75 -3.41 -10.33
C GLU A 271 -29.97 -4.15 -9.76
N SER A 272 -29.81 -4.89 -8.65
CA SER A 272 -30.94 -5.55 -7.98
C SER A 272 -31.86 -4.58 -7.22
N LEU A 273 -31.38 -3.37 -6.91
CA LEU A 273 -32.16 -2.36 -6.19
C LEU A 273 -32.95 -1.51 -7.19
N HIS A 274 -34.26 -1.74 -7.24
CA HIS A 274 -35.18 -0.94 -8.04
C HIS A 274 -35.98 0.03 -7.16
N CYS A 275 -36.28 1.22 -7.70
CA CYS A 275 -37.16 2.17 -7.03
C CYS A 275 -38.58 1.58 -6.97
N SER A 276 -39.02 1.17 -5.79
CA SER A 276 -40.36 0.58 -5.60
C SER A 276 -41.47 1.63 -5.56
N CYS A 277 -41.19 2.82 -5.04
CA CYS A 277 -42.16 3.91 -4.94
C CYS A 277 -41.46 5.26 -4.86
N THR A 278 -42.13 6.29 -5.35
CA THR A 278 -41.68 7.69 -5.25
C THR A 278 -42.83 8.51 -4.69
N HIS A 279 -42.56 9.29 -3.64
CA HIS A 279 -43.55 10.17 -3.02
C HIS A 279 -43.12 11.63 -3.20
N HIS A 280 -43.94 12.40 -3.91
CA HIS A 280 -43.76 13.85 -3.98
C HIS A 280 -44.22 14.47 -2.65
N LEU A 281 -43.31 15.11 -1.93
CA LEU A 281 -43.62 15.69 -0.60
C LEU A 281 -44.10 17.13 -0.69
N PHE A 282 -43.36 18.00 -1.37
CA PHE A 282 -43.71 19.41 -1.59
C PHE A 282 -42.87 20.01 -2.72
N THR A 283 -43.27 21.18 -3.21
CA THR A 283 -42.51 21.99 -4.19
C THR A 283 -42.19 23.36 -3.57
N LEU A 284 -40.91 23.75 -3.57
CA LEU A 284 -40.48 25.05 -3.05
C LEU A 284 -40.43 26.11 -4.15
N SER A 285 -40.99 27.29 -3.88
CA SER A 285 -40.78 28.48 -4.72
C SER A 285 -39.40 29.09 -4.44
N ARG A 286 -38.70 29.54 -5.50
CA ARG A 286 -37.29 29.97 -5.46
C ARG A 286 -37.05 31.28 -4.70
N GLU A 287 -38.12 32.00 -4.37
CA GLU A 287 -38.09 33.35 -3.79
C GLU A 287 -37.98 33.34 -2.25
N GLU A 288 -38.31 32.24 -1.58
CA GLU A 288 -38.40 32.15 -0.12
C GLU A 288 -37.11 31.60 0.51
N LYS A 289 -36.06 32.43 0.58
CA LYS A 289 -34.76 32.08 1.20
C LYS A 289 -34.72 32.14 2.72
N ALA A 290 -35.83 32.46 3.40
CA ALA A 290 -35.75 32.83 4.81
C ALA A 290 -35.54 31.63 5.75
N ARG A 291 -36.22 30.48 5.54
CA ARG A 291 -36.01 29.22 6.29
C ARG A 291 -36.48 28.01 5.48
N LEU A 292 -35.55 27.13 5.10
CA LEU A 292 -35.84 25.91 4.33
C LEU A 292 -36.65 24.90 5.17
N PRO A 293 -37.52 24.10 4.53
CA PRO A 293 -38.20 23.00 5.19
C PRO A 293 -37.19 21.96 5.71
N ILE A 294 -37.49 21.39 6.87
CA ILE A 294 -36.68 20.37 7.51
C ILE A 294 -37.32 19.02 7.22
N PHE A 295 -36.52 18.03 6.84
CA PHE A 295 -36.94 16.65 6.73
C PHE A 295 -36.03 15.76 7.59
N LYS A 296 -36.61 14.74 8.22
CA LYS A 296 -35.89 13.70 8.98
C LYS A 296 -36.54 12.35 8.76
N GLN A 297 -35.73 11.32 8.66
CA GLN A 297 -36.19 9.94 8.53
C GLN A 297 -35.72 9.12 9.72
N TYR A 298 -36.59 8.23 10.18
CA TYR A 298 -36.36 7.34 11.31
C TYR A 298 -36.96 5.98 11.02
N THR A 299 -36.17 4.92 11.12
CA THR A 299 -36.64 3.55 10.95
C THR A 299 -36.78 2.90 12.33
N ASP A 300 -37.96 2.40 12.63
CA ASP A 300 -38.21 1.61 13.83
C ASP A 300 -38.12 0.12 13.50
N SER A 301 -37.05 -0.53 13.99
CA SER A 301 -36.82 -1.96 13.79
C SER A 301 -37.84 -2.86 14.50
N SER A 302 -38.51 -2.37 15.54
CA SER A 302 -39.47 -3.16 16.33
C SER A 302 -40.83 -3.27 15.64
N THR A 303 -41.29 -2.18 15.03
CA THR A 303 -42.54 -2.14 14.26
C THR A 303 -42.33 -2.40 12.77
N GLY A 304 -41.08 -2.33 12.29
CA GLY A 304 -40.74 -2.51 10.88
C GLY A 304 -41.23 -1.35 10.01
N ASN A 305 -41.36 -0.15 10.58
CA ASN A 305 -41.88 1.04 9.90
C ASN A 305 -40.80 2.11 9.73
N LEU A 306 -40.82 2.77 8.57
CA LEU A 306 -40.05 3.97 8.25
C LEU A 306 -40.94 5.20 8.45
N TYR A 307 -40.54 6.07 9.37
CA TYR A 307 -41.18 7.34 9.63
C TYR A 307 -40.40 8.46 8.95
N THR A 308 -41.09 9.26 8.14
CA THR A 308 -40.55 10.48 7.52
C THR A 308 -41.28 11.68 8.09
N VAL A 309 -40.55 12.53 8.80
CA VAL A 309 -41.06 13.76 9.40
C VAL A 309 -40.58 14.94 8.57
N PHE A 310 -41.49 15.78 8.10
CA PHE A 310 -41.13 16.96 7.32
C PHE A 310 -42.07 18.15 7.55
N THR A 311 -41.58 19.34 7.22
CA THR A 311 -42.38 20.56 7.13
C THR A 311 -42.56 20.91 5.65
N ALA A 312 -43.77 21.19 5.18
CA ALA A 312 -44.01 21.53 3.76
C ALA A 312 -43.75 23.01 3.44
N ASP A 313 -43.84 23.87 4.45
CA ASP A 313 -43.77 25.33 4.32
C ASP A 313 -42.51 25.92 4.99
N THR A 314 -42.22 27.20 4.70
CA THR A 314 -41.15 27.93 5.39
C THR A 314 -41.47 28.13 6.88
N LEU A 315 -40.44 28.09 7.71
CA LEU A 315 -40.61 28.25 9.16
C LEU A 315 -40.87 29.72 9.52
N PRO A 316 -41.83 30.02 10.41
CA PRO A 316 -42.65 29.08 11.21
C PRO A 316 -43.81 28.45 10.42
N CYS A 317 -43.91 27.11 10.45
CA CYS A 317 -44.93 26.35 9.74
C CYS A 317 -46.14 26.03 10.65
N GLN A 318 -47.34 25.94 10.06
CA GLN A 318 -48.56 25.61 10.80
C GLN A 318 -48.69 24.10 11.10
N TYR A 319 -48.12 23.26 10.24
CA TYR A 319 -48.23 21.81 10.32
C TYR A 319 -46.87 21.13 10.24
N LEU A 320 -46.67 20.13 11.10
CA LEU A 320 -45.61 19.13 10.99
C LEU A 320 -46.21 17.85 10.38
N TYR A 321 -45.67 17.37 9.28
CA TYR A 321 -46.15 16.16 8.64
C TYR A 321 -45.31 14.96 9.06
N ILE A 322 -45.97 13.86 9.39
CA ILE A 322 -45.36 12.56 9.66
C ILE A 322 -45.97 11.56 8.70
N ILE A 323 -45.13 10.97 7.84
CA ILE A 323 -45.49 9.83 7.01
C ILE A 323 -44.92 8.59 7.66
N HIS A 324 -45.69 7.51 7.70
CA HIS A 324 -45.17 6.18 8.01
C HIS A 324 -45.38 5.25 6.84
N HIS A 325 -44.37 4.43 6.57
CA HIS A 325 -44.39 3.39 5.55
C HIS A 325 -43.85 2.08 6.14
N PRO A 326 -44.48 0.92 5.89
CA PRO A 326 -43.88 -0.35 6.24
C PRO A 326 -42.62 -0.60 5.41
N THR A 327 -41.60 -1.20 6.03
CA THR A 327 -40.34 -1.57 5.36
C THR A 327 -40.51 -2.71 4.34
N ASN A 328 -41.62 -3.45 4.41
CA ASN A 328 -41.97 -4.50 3.46
C ASN A 328 -42.71 -3.91 2.25
N THR A 329 -42.12 -4.01 1.06
CA THR A 329 -42.64 -3.45 -0.20
C THR A 329 -44.07 -3.89 -0.52
N ASN A 330 -44.44 -5.12 -0.18
CA ASN A 330 -45.78 -5.66 -0.47
C ASN A 330 -46.89 -5.03 0.40
N LYS A 331 -46.52 -4.40 1.53
CA LYS A 331 -47.47 -3.75 2.44
C LYS A 331 -47.51 -2.23 2.31
N ILE A 332 -46.61 -1.64 1.51
CA ILE A 332 -46.51 -0.18 1.35
C ILE A 332 -47.85 0.42 0.90
N MET A 333 -48.61 -0.28 0.07
CA MET A 333 -49.87 0.25 -0.49
C MET A 333 -51.04 0.29 0.50
N GLU A 334 -51.07 -0.60 1.49
CA GLU A 334 -52.23 -0.77 2.37
C GLU A 334 -52.06 -0.06 3.71
N ASP A 335 -50.83 0.01 4.24
CA ASP A 335 -50.53 0.49 5.58
C ASP A 335 -49.77 1.83 5.62
N SER A 336 -49.59 2.51 4.49
CA SER A 336 -48.96 3.84 4.48
C SER A 336 -49.95 4.93 4.85
N GLY A 337 -49.56 5.84 5.75
CA GLY A 337 -50.40 6.97 6.15
C GLY A 337 -49.62 8.22 6.49
N ILE A 338 -50.24 9.38 6.24
CA ILE A 338 -49.71 10.69 6.59
C ILE A 338 -50.57 11.32 7.70
N VAL A 339 -49.90 11.95 8.66
CA VAL A 339 -50.53 12.69 9.75
C VAL A 339 -49.95 14.10 9.75
N GLY A 340 -50.81 15.11 9.66
CA GLY A 340 -50.46 16.50 9.89
C GLY A 340 -50.72 16.88 11.35
N ILE A 341 -49.72 17.42 12.03
CA ILE A 341 -49.78 17.82 13.44
C ILE A 341 -49.69 19.33 13.51
N SER A 342 -50.74 19.97 14.02
CA SER A 342 -50.73 21.38 14.44
C SER A 342 -50.63 21.47 15.96
N ILE A 343 -49.68 22.24 16.47
CA ILE A 343 -49.50 22.44 17.91
C ILE A 343 -50.33 23.67 18.32
N GLY A 344 -51.48 23.43 18.97
CA GLY A 344 -52.42 24.49 19.39
C GLY A 344 -51.96 25.24 20.65
N SER A 345 -52.06 24.60 21.81
CA SER A 345 -51.65 25.18 23.10
C SER A 345 -50.79 24.20 23.87
N LEU A 346 -49.64 24.64 24.37
CA LEU A 346 -48.79 23.86 25.26
C LEU A 346 -49.16 24.18 26.72
N SER A 347 -50.14 23.47 27.28
CA SER A 347 -50.48 23.59 28.70
C SER A 347 -49.50 22.76 29.53
N VAL A 348 -48.75 23.39 30.42
CA VAL A 348 -48.22 22.72 31.61
C VAL A 348 -49.40 22.64 32.55
N GLU A 349 -49.84 21.45 32.96
CA GLU A 349 -51.05 21.27 33.77
C GLU A 349 -51.17 22.34 34.88
N CYS A 350 -52.19 23.19 34.74
CA CYS A 350 -53.02 23.56 35.87
C CYS A 350 -54.29 22.73 35.72
N PRO A 351 -54.66 21.92 36.72
CA PRO A 351 -55.86 21.09 36.64
C PRO A 351 -57.03 22.05 36.76
N ASP A 352 -57.67 22.35 35.64
CA ASP A 352 -59.09 22.73 35.53
C ASP A 352 -59.28 23.46 34.20
N THR A 353 -59.40 22.72 33.11
CA THR A 353 -60.23 23.14 31.98
C THR A 353 -60.46 21.93 31.06
N THR A 354 -61.74 21.68 30.81
CA THR A 354 -62.27 20.61 29.96
C THR A 354 -61.67 20.66 28.56
N ILE A 355 -60.98 19.58 28.17
CA ILE A 355 -60.34 19.43 26.86
C ILE A 355 -61.40 19.04 25.82
N ASP A 356 -61.67 19.93 24.87
CA ASP A 356 -62.39 19.58 23.64
C ASP A 356 -61.53 18.61 22.81
N SER A 357 -62.09 17.45 22.53
CA SER A 357 -61.45 16.34 21.82
C SER A 357 -61.67 16.48 20.32
N ASN A 358 -60.71 17.05 19.60
CA ASN A 358 -60.27 16.65 18.24
C ASN A 358 -59.44 17.75 17.59
N SER A 359 -58.12 17.55 17.47
CA SER A 359 -57.24 18.41 16.64
C SER A 359 -56.35 17.63 15.67
N ALA A 360 -56.64 16.34 15.42
CA ALA A 360 -55.93 15.53 14.44
C ALA A 360 -56.75 15.41 13.14
N ASN A 361 -56.44 16.24 12.14
CA ASN A 361 -56.97 16.06 10.79
C ASN A 361 -56.18 14.95 10.08
N ARG A 362 -56.84 13.82 9.82
CA ARG A 362 -56.31 12.75 8.95
C ARG A 362 -56.48 13.18 7.50
N HIS A 363 -55.39 13.37 6.78
CA HIS A 363 -55.41 13.62 5.34
C HIS A 363 -55.19 12.30 4.58
N CYS A 364 -56.05 12.02 3.60
CA CYS A 364 -55.93 10.86 2.71
C CYS A 364 -54.99 11.21 1.55
N ILE A 365 -54.00 10.36 1.24
CA ILE A 365 -53.05 10.58 0.15
C ILE A 365 -53.71 10.19 -1.18
N VAL A 366 -53.71 11.11 -2.15
CA VAL A 366 -53.99 10.79 -3.54
C VAL A 366 -52.70 10.27 -4.19
N LEU A 367 -52.68 8.98 -4.50
CA LEU A 367 -51.58 8.31 -5.18
C LEU A 367 -51.58 8.71 -6.67
N TYR A 368 -50.45 9.20 -7.18
CA TYR A 368 -50.22 9.32 -8.63
C TYR A 368 -49.17 8.30 -9.05
N TYR A 369 -49.60 7.32 -9.84
CA TYR A 369 -48.71 6.39 -10.54
C TYR A 369 -48.25 6.99 -11.86
N GLN A 370 -46.96 6.83 -12.17
CA GLN A 370 -46.54 6.73 -13.57
C GLN A 370 -46.85 5.30 -14.02
N ASN A 371 -47.76 5.16 -14.98
CA ASN A 371 -47.88 3.93 -15.75
C ASN A 371 -46.55 3.73 -16.49
N LEU A 372 -45.96 2.55 -16.31
CA LEU A 372 -44.98 1.98 -17.25
C LEU A 372 -45.71 1.49 -18.50
#